data_AF-A0AA90JNG2-F1
#
_entry.id   AF-A0AA90JNG2-F1
#
_cell.length_a   1.000
_cell.length_b   1.000
_cell.length_c   1.000
_cell.angle_alpha   90.00
_cell.angle_beta   90.00
_cell.angle_gamma   90.00
#
_symmetry.space_group_name_H-M   'P 1'
#
loop_
_entity.id
_entity.type
_entity.pdbx_description
1 polymer ?
#
loop_
_entity_poly.entity_id
_entity_poly.type
_entity_poly.pdbx_seq_one_letter_code
_entity_poly.pdbx_strand_id
1 'polypeptide(L)'
;MQSIVLLLWLALCSEQDVRQRQISNVLTLGVAGCALAWLFSTGHSWIGAEANEAGWALAIVMLLTLPGYMLGRFGADDVKLMGALALATSPQYVLGTFIGAGVSVLVWLLTRRRLWTLLNPKVKKRLQALTEEMGDKQAFVPYVLSGFLLTAVWIQ
;
A
#
# COMPACT_ATOMS: atom_id res chain seq x y z
N MET A 1 3.72 -17.28 10.26
CA MET A 1 2.39 -17.75 9.80
C MET A 1 1.39 -16.60 9.60
N GLN A 2 1.30 -15.62 10.52
CA GLN A 2 0.34 -14.52 10.44
C GLN A 2 0.54 -13.55 9.25
N SER A 3 1.77 -13.42 8.72
CA SER A 3 2.07 -12.59 7.54
C SER A 3 1.31 -13.02 6.28
N ILE A 4 0.91 -14.30 6.17
CA ILE A 4 0.16 -14.83 5.01
C ILE A 4 -1.25 -14.23 4.96
N VAL A 5 -1.89 -14.00 6.12
CA VAL A 5 -3.21 -13.38 6.20
C VAL A 5 -3.17 -11.94 5.67
N LEU A 6 -2.12 -11.20 6.03
CA LEU A 6 -1.90 -9.83 5.53
C LEU A 6 -1.59 -9.81 4.03
N LEU A 7 -0.82 -10.78 3.53
CA LEU A 7 -0.56 -10.91 2.10
C LEU A 7 -1.83 -11.23 1.30
N LEU A 8 -2.66 -12.14 1.79
CA LEU A 8 -3.96 -12.44 1.17
C LEU A 8 -4.86 -11.21 1.17
N TRP A 9 -4.93 -10.48 2.29
CA TRP A 9 -5.70 -9.24 2.36
C TRP A 9 -5.19 -8.16 1.41
N LEU A 10 -3.87 -7.94 1.35
CA LEU A 10 -3.26 -7.00 0.41
C LEU A 10 -3.50 -7.43 -1.05
N ALA A 11 -3.46 -8.73 -1.36
CA ALA A 11 -3.74 -9.24 -2.69
C ALA A 11 -5.19 -8.97 -3.11
N LEU A 12 -6.14 -9.18 -2.19
CA LEU A 12 -7.55 -8.82 -2.40
C LEU A 12 -7.73 -7.31 -2.58
N CYS A 13 -7.08 -6.49 -1.75
CA CYS A 13 -7.08 -5.03 -1.92
C CYS A 13 -6.47 -4.62 -3.27
N SER A 14 -5.39 -5.27 -3.71
CA SER A 14 -4.72 -4.97 -4.98
C SER A 14 -5.60 -5.34 -6.17
N GLU A 15 -6.30 -6.46 -6.13
CA GLU A 15 -7.22 -6.85 -7.20
C GLU A 15 -8.41 -5.88 -7.27
N GLN A 16 -8.94 -5.45 -6.11
CA GLN A 16 -10.00 -4.45 -6.04
C GLN A 16 -9.55 -3.07 -6.53
N ASP A 17 -8.36 -2.62 -6.13
CA ASP A 17 -7.79 -1.34 -6.57
C ASP A 17 -7.53 -1.34 -8.09
N VAL A 18 -7.04 -2.45 -8.65
CA VAL A 18 -6.84 -2.58 -10.11
C VAL A 18 -8.17 -2.67 -10.87
N ARG A 19 -9.17 -3.39 -10.37
CA ARG A 19 -10.47 -3.58 -11.06
C ARG A 19 -11.42 -2.40 -10.91
N GLN A 20 -11.53 -1.84 -9.70
CA GLN A 20 -12.56 -0.86 -9.35
C GLN A 20 -11.99 0.52 -9.05
N ARG A 21 -10.65 0.66 -8.91
CA ARG A 21 -9.96 1.91 -8.53
C ARG A 21 -10.52 2.57 -7.28
N GLN A 22 -11.14 1.74 -6.45
CA GLN A 22 -11.73 2.07 -5.18
C GLN A 22 -11.51 0.88 -4.28
N ILE A 23 -10.95 1.13 -3.11
CA ILE A 23 -10.81 0.12 -2.08
C ILE A 23 -12.11 0.15 -1.29
N SER A 24 -12.77 -1.01 -1.13
CA SER A 24 -13.96 -1.07 -0.30
C SER A 24 -13.62 -0.64 1.12
N ASN A 25 -14.26 0.43 1.59
CA ASN A 25 -14.14 0.89 2.98
C ASN A 25 -14.44 -0.22 3.97
N VAL A 26 -15.29 -1.19 3.61
CA VAL A 26 -15.60 -2.35 4.46
C VAL A 26 -14.37 -3.24 4.66
N LEU A 27 -13.55 -3.42 3.63
CA LEU A 27 -12.35 -4.27 3.72
C LEU A 27 -11.24 -3.59 4.53
N THR A 28 -11.03 -2.29 4.32
CA THR A 28 -10.02 -1.52 5.05
C THR A 28 -10.42 -1.23 6.48
N LEU A 29 -11.66 -0.79 6.73
CA LEU A 29 -12.16 -0.54 8.09
C LEU A 29 -12.42 -1.85 8.84
N GLY A 30 -12.85 -2.90 8.15
CA GLY A 30 -13.04 -4.22 8.76
C GLY A 30 -11.72 -4.77 9.29
N VAL A 31 -10.67 -4.77 8.48
CA VAL A 31 -9.34 -5.22 8.93
C VAL A 31 -8.74 -4.28 9.98
N ALA A 32 -8.88 -2.96 9.83
CA ALA A 32 -8.45 -2.02 10.87
C ALA A 32 -9.17 -2.27 12.22
N GLY A 33 -10.49 -2.49 12.17
CA GLY A 33 -11.31 -2.79 13.34
C GLY A 33 -10.97 -4.12 13.97
N CYS A 34 -10.76 -5.17 13.18
CA CYS A 34 -10.29 -6.47 13.67
C CYS A 34 -8.89 -6.38 14.28
N ALA A 35 -7.96 -5.66 13.65
CA ALA A 35 -6.62 -5.44 14.18
C ALA A 35 -6.67 -4.66 15.51
N LEU A 36 -7.51 -3.63 15.61
CA LEU A 36 -7.73 -2.89 16.86
C LEU A 36 -8.36 -3.76 17.95
N ALA A 37 -9.41 -4.51 17.62
CA ALA A 37 -10.06 -5.41 18.58
C ALA A 37 -9.08 -6.48 19.09
N TRP A 38 -8.23 -7.00 18.21
CA TRP A 38 -7.17 -7.94 18.57
C TRP A 38 -6.10 -7.27 19.44
N LEU A 39 -5.63 -6.08 19.08
CA LEU A 39 -4.65 -5.32 19.86
C LEU A 39 -5.19 -5.03 21.27
N PHE A 40 -6.46 -4.66 21.38
CA PHE A 40 -7.11 -4.35 22.66
C PHE A 40 -7.36 -5.60 23.49
N SER A 41 -7.68 -6.74 22.85
CA SER A 41 -7.94 -8.00 23.53
C SER A 41 -6.66 -8.73 23.96
N THR A 42 -5.57 -8.61 23.19
CA THR A 42 -4.36 -9.43 23.36
C THR A 42 -3.13 -8.61 23.78
N GLY A 43 -3.19 -7.28 23.67
CA GLY A 43 -2.06 -6.38 23.93
C GLY A 43 -0.96 -6.41 22.86
N HIS A 44 -1.11 -7.25 21.83
CA HIS A 44 -0.12 -7.49 20.78
C HIS A 44 -0.76 -7.37 19.39
N SER A 45 -0.01 -6.90 18.40
CA SER A 45 -0.42 -6.86 17.00
C SER A 45 -0.46 -8.26 16.38
N TRP A 46 -0.99 -8.39 15.17
CA TRP A 46 -1.03 -9.68 14.47
C TRP A 46 0.35 -10.24 14.11
N ILE A 47 1.41 -9.43 14.17
CA ILE A 47 2.80 -9.88 14.02
C ILE A 47 3.49 -10.09 15.38
N GLY A 48 2.76 -9.89 16.48
CA GLY A 48 3.26 -10.05 17.85
C GLY A 48 3.97 -8.83 18.41
N ALA A 49 3.85 -7.66 17.78
CA ALA A 49 4.42 -6.41 18.29
C ALA A 49 3.58 -5.87 19.45
N GLU A 50 4.20 -5.20 20.42
CA GLU A 50 3.46 -4.61 21.53
C GLU A 50 2.49 -3.51 21.05
N ALA A 51 1.39 -3.28 21.78
CA ALA A 51 0.43 -2.23 21.48
C ALA A 51 1.07 -0.84 21.34
N ASN A 52 2.13 -0.55 22.11
CA ASN A 52 2.89 0.68 22.00
C ASN A 52 3.56 0.81 20.61
N GLU A 53 4.16 -0.27 20.11
CA GLU A 53 4.79 -0.28 18.79
C GLU A 53 3.77 -0.12 17.67
N ALA A 54 2.60 -0.75 17.78
CA ALA A 54 1.51 -0.56 16.82
C ALA A 54 1.01 0.91 16.80
N GLY A 55 0.97 1.56 17.96
CA GLY A 55 0.68 2.99 18.08
C GLY A 55 1.72 3.86 17.37
N TRP A 56 3.00 3.59 17.58
CA TRP A 56 4.10 4.25 16.86
C TRP A 56 4.04 4.01 15.36
N ALA A 57 3.71 2.79 14.93
CA ALA A 57 3.54 2.44 13.52
C ALA A 57 2.45 3.30 12.88
N LEU A 58 1.31 3.45 13.56
CA LEU A 58 0.19 4.28 13.09
C LEU A 58 0.57 5.76 13.04
N ALA A 59 1.28 6.27 14.05
CA ALA A 59 1.77 7.65 14.07
C ALA A 59 2.73 7.93 12.90
N ILE A 60 3.66 7.01 12.63
CA ILE A 60 4.59 7.09 11.50
C ILE A 60 3.82 7.07 10.18
N VAL A 61 2.85 6.17 10.01
CA VAL A 61 2.00 6.16 8.81
C VAL A 61 1.32 7.49 8.63
N MET A 62 0.62 7.99 9.65
CA MET A 62 -0.07 9.27 9.55
C MET A 62 0.90 10.39 9.17
N LEU A 63 2.06 10.46 9.84
CA LEU A 63 3.08 11.48 9.56
C LEU A 63 3.61 11.41 8.12
N LEU A 64 3.72 10.21 7.53
CA LEU A 64 4.21 10.01 6.18
C LEU A 64 3.12 10.17 5.11
N THR A 65 1.90 9.71 5.39
CA THR A 65 0.81 9.68 4.41
C THR A 65 -0.02 10.96 4.40
N LEU A 66 -0.17 11.67 5.52
CA LEU A 66 -0.88 12.97 5.56
C LEU A 66 -0.26 14.03 4.64
N PRO A 67 1.06 14.31 4.68
CA PRO A 67 1.64 15.29 3.77
C PRO A 67 1.48 14.84 2.32
N GLY A 68 1.63 13.55 2.01
CA GLY A 68 1.39 13.04 0.66
C GLY A 68 -0.08 13.13 0.22
N TYR A 69 -1.04 13.00 1.14
CA TYR A 69 -2.46 13.25 0.90
C TYR A 69 -2.74 14.73 0.61
N MET A 70 -2.16 15.64 1.39
CA MET A 70 -2.27 17.09 1.16
C MET A 70 -1.65 17.53 -0.18
N LEU A 71 -0.55 16.88 -0.59
CA LEU A 71 0.07 17.08 -1.90
C LEU A 71 -0.73 16.43 -3.06
N GLY A 72 -1.86 15.79 -2.78
CA GLY A 72 -2.71 15.12 -3.78
C GLY A 72 -2.09 13.86 -4.38
N ARG A 73 -1.05 13.29 -3.74
CA ARG A 73 -0.36 12.08 -4.21
C ARG A 73 -0.93 10.78 -3.63
N PHE A 74 -1.52 10.84 -2.45
CA PHE A 74 -2.22 9.70 -1.83
C PHE A 74 -3.71 9.94 -1.80
N GLY A 75 -4.50 8.90 -2.10
CA GLY A 75 -5.94 8.90 -1.88
C GLY A 75 -6.28 8.68 -0.41
N ALA A 76 -7.50 9.06 -0.02
CA ALA A 76 -8.01 8.77 1.33
C ALA A 76 -8.02 7.25 1.64
N ASP A 77 -8.15 6.42 0.60
CA ASP A 77 -8.16 4.97 0.71
C ASP A 77 -6.76 4.39 0.95
N ASP A 78 -5.72 5.01 0.38
CA ASP A 78 -4.32 4.62 0.60
C ASP A 78 -3.90 4.86 2.06
N VAL A 79 -4.32 6.00 2.63
CA VAL A 79 -4.07 6.35 4.04
C VAL A 79 -4.73 5.34 4.97
N LYS A 80 -5.99 4.94 4.68
CA LYS A 80 -6.71 3.94 5.48
C LYS A 80 -6.07 2.57 5.38
N LEU A 81 -5.64 2.16 4.18
CA LEU A 81 -4.98 0.87 3.98
C LEU A 81 -3.65 0.81 4.72
N MET A 82 -2.82 1.85 4.59
CA MET A 82 -1.56 1.99 5.34
C MET A 82 -1.81 2.02 6.85
N GLY A 83 -2.87 2.70 7.32
CA GLY A 83 -3.23 2.74 8.74
C GLY A 83 -3.67 1.39 9.29
N ALA A 84 -4.47 0.64 8.53
CA ALA A 84 -4.86 -0.72 8.86
C ALA A 84 -3.64 -1.67 8.92
N LEU A 85 -2.71 -1.52 7.95
CA LEU A 85 -1.45 -2.26 7.94
C LEU A 85 -0.60 -1.95 9.19
N ALA A 86 -0.52 -0.68 9.60
CA ALA A 86 0.23 -0.28 10.79
C ALA A 86 -0.30 -0.90 12.08
N LEU A 87 -1.62 -0.92 12.24
CA LEU A 87 -2.28 -1.55 13.40
C LEU A 87 -2.07 -3.06 13.45
N ALA A 88 -2.02 -3.71 12.28
CA ALA A 88 -1.82 -5.14 12.20
C ALA A 88 -0.35 -5.56 12.33
N THR A 89 0.60 -4.65 12.11
CA THR A 89 2.03 -4.97 12.00
C THR A 89 2.86 -4.24 13.05
N SER A 90 4.03 -3.74 12.66
CA SER A 90 4.97 -3.02 13.52
C SER A 90 5.68 -1.94 12.71
N PRO A 91 6.34 -0.97 13.37
CA PRO A 91 6.93 0.19 12.71
C PRO A 91 7.94 -0.20 11.61
N GLN A 92 8.70 -1.26 11.83
CA GLN A 92 9.69 -1.79 10.88
C GLN A 92 9.04 -2.31 9.59
N TYR A 93 7.94 -3.06 9.69
CA TYR A 93 7.22 -3.57 8.51
C TYR A 93 6.55 -2.42 7.75
N VAL A 94 5.96 -1.47 8.47
CA VAL A 94 5.36 -0.27 7.87
C VAL A 94 6.40 0.53 7.09
N LEU A 95 7.53 0.86 7.72
CA LEU A 95 8.58 1.66 7.11
C LEU A 95 9.15 0.98 5.88
N GLY A 96 9.49 -0.30 5.97
CA GLY A 96 10.04 -0.99 4.82
C GLY A 96 8.99 -1.25 3.72
N THR A 97 7.70 -1.39 4.06
CA THR A 97 6.62 -1.43 3.05
C THR A 97 6.47 -0.08 2.34
N PHE A 98 6.52 1.02 3.08
CA PHE A 98 6.45 2.36 2.52
C PHE A 98 7.66 2.68 1.64
N ILE A 99 8.87 2.33 2.10
CA ILE A 99 10.10 2.46 1.32
C ILE A 99 10.05 1.57 0.07
N GLY A 100 9.64 0.30 0.23
CA GLY A 100 9.51 -0.65 -0.87
C GLY A 100 8.50 -0.21 -1.92
N ALA A 101 7.37 0.36 -1.50
CA ALA A 101 6.38 0.95 -2.39
C ALA A 101 6.97 2.17 -3.12
N GLY A 102 7.64 3.07 -2.40
CA GLY A 102 8.31 4.24 -2.99
C GLY A 102 9.39 3.88 -4.00
N VAL A 103 10.22 2.88 -3.69
CA VAL A 103 11.23 2.33 -4.61
C VAL A 103 10.56 1.69 -5.83
N SER A 104 9.50 0.91 -5.63
CA SER A 104 8.76 0.29 -6.74
C SER A 104 8.16 1.33 -7.68
N VAL A 105 7.61 2.43 -7.14
CA VAL A 105 7.11 3.57 -7.92
C VAL A 105 8.25 4.29 -8.65
N LEU A 106 9.40 4.51 -8.00
CA LEU A 106 10.58 5.12 -8.63
C LEU A 106 11.10 4.26 -9.78
N VAL A 107 11.24 2.95 -9.56
CA VAL A 107 11.65 1.98 -10.58
C VAL A 107 10.65 1.99 -11.74
N TRP A 108 9.35 2.03 -11.46
CA TRP A 108 8.33 2.15 -12.49
C TRP A 108 8.43 3.45 -13.26
N LEU A 109 8.62 4.61 -12.60
CA LEU A 109 8.77 5.91 -13.26
C LEU A 109 10.02 5.98 -14.15
N LEU A 110 11.16 5.46 -13.65
CA LEU A 110 12.41 5.38 -14.40
C LEU A 110 12.28 4.43 -15.60
N THR A 111 11.68 3.27 -15.39
CA THR A 111 11.44 2.27 -16.44
C THR A 111 10.47 2.81 -17.47
N ARG A 112 9.35 3.42 -17.05
CA ARG A 112 8.38 4.08 -17.93
C ARG A 112 9.07 5.16 -18.76
N ARG A 113 9.87 6.04 -18.15
CA ARG A 113 10.59 7.10 -18.88
C ARG A 113 11.51 6.51 -19.95
N ARG A 114 12.24 5.43 -19.62
CA ARG A 114 13.16 4.74 -20.54
C ARG A 114 12.41 3.97 -21.64
N LEU A 115 11.32 3.29 -21.30
CA LEU A 115 10.42 2.64 -22.26
C LEU A 115 9.81 3.68 -23.19
N TRP A 116 9.37 4.83 -22.67
CA TRP A 116 8.83 5.93 -23.47
C TRP A 116 9.86 6.52 -24.43
N THR A 117 11.15 6.50 -24.11
CA THR A 117 12.19 6.88 -25.09
C THR A 117 12.41 5.83 -26.18
N LEU A 118 12.17 4.55 -25.88
CA LEU A 118 12.34 3.43 -26.81
C LEU A 118 11.05 3.07 -27.58
N LEU A 119 9.90 3.58 -27.14
CA LEU A 119 8.59 3.25 -27.68
C LEU A 119 8.31 4.01 -28.97
N ASN A 120 7.93 3.24 -30.00
CA ASN A 120 7.50 3.76 -31.29
C ASN A 120 6.28 4.70 -31.15
N PRO A 121 6.17 5.77 -31.95
CA PRO A 121 5.12 6.78 -31.82
C PRO A 121 3.70 6.22 -31.98
N LYS A 122 3.52 5.12 -32.74
CA LYS A 122 2.24 4.40 -32.85
C LYS A 122 1.79 3.77 -31.53
N VAL A 123 2.75 3.21 -30.77
CA VAL A 123 2.48 2.58 -29.48
C VAL A 123 2.23 3.66 -28.41
N LYS A 124 2.94 4.79 -28.45
CA LYS A 124 2.64 5.96 -27.62
C LYS A 124 1.21 6.45 -27.79
N LYS A 125 0.72 6.61 -29.03
CA LYS A 125 -0.66 7.02 -29.29
C LYS A 125 -1.68 6.02 -28.74
N ARG A 126 -1.43 4.71 -28.89
CA ARG A 126 -2.31 3.66 -28.34
C ARG A 126 -2.31 3.67 -26.82
N LEU A 127 -1.16 3.85 -26.18
CA LEU A 127 -1.04 3.98 -24.74
C LEU A 127 -1.67 5.26 -24.21
N GLN A 128 -1.54 6.39 -24.91
CA GLN A 128 -2.22 7.64 -24.54
C GLN A 128 -3.74 7.48 -24.62
N ALA A 129 -4.26 6.89 -25.70
CA ALA A 129 -5.69 6.61 -25.82
C ALA A 129 -6.20 5.68 -24.71
N LEU A 130 -5.44 4.63 -24.37
CA LEU A 130 -5.77 3.75 -23.23
C LEU A 130 -5.65 4.47 -21.88
N THR A 131 -4.69 5.38 -21.71
CA THR A 131 -4.51 6.13 -20.46
C THR A 131 -5.62 7.17 -20.27
N GLU A 132 -6.06 7.83 -21.35
CA GLU A 132 -7.20 8.74 -21.36
C GLU A 132 -8.51 8.00 -21.09
N GLU A 133 -8.73 6.82 -21.70
CA GLU A 133 -9.90 5.98 -21.39
C GLU A 133 -9.88 5.43 -19.96
N MET A 134 -8.70 5.09 -19.44
CA MET A 134 -8.59 4.50 -18.11
C MET A 134 -8.59 5.54 -16.99
N GLY A 135 -8.35 6.82 -17.26
CA GLY A 135 -8.31 7.89 -16.25
C GLY A 135 -7.04 7.89 -15.38
N ASP A 136 -6.75 9.04 -14.76
CA ASP A 136 -5.44 9.37 -14.16
C ASP A 136 -5.17 8.75 -12.76
N LYS A 137 -6.09 7.94 -12.22
CA LYS A 137 -5.90 7.28 -10.92
C LYS A 137 -4.97 6.08 -11.01
N GLN A 138 -3.74 6.26 -10.56
CA GLN A 138 -2.72 5.22 -10.50
C GLN A 138 -3.00 4.28 -9.31
N ALA A 139 -3.13 2.97 -9.57
CA ALA A 139 -3.37 1.96 -8.53
C ALA A 139 -2.14 1.85 -7.61
N PHE A 140 -2.24 2.36 -6.39
CA PHE A 140 -1.14 2.44 -5.43
C PHE A 140 -0.92 1.12 -4.66
N VAL A 141 -2.01 0.37 -4.43
CA VAL A 141 -2.01 -0.88 -3.65
C VAL A 141 -1.07 -1.97 -4.19
N PRO A 142 -0.93 -2.23 -5.51
CA PRO A 142 0.03 -3.24 -5.99
C PRO A 142 1.48 -2.91 -5.62
N TYR A 143 1.85 -1.63 -5.52
CA TYR A 143 3.19 -1.22 -5.08
C TYR A 143 3.38 -1.40 -3.57
N VAL A 144 2.32 -1.22 -2.79
CA VAL A 144 2.32 -1.52 -1.34
C VAL A 144 2.48 -3.02 -1.12
N LEU A 145 1.80 -3.85 -1.91
CA LEU A 145 1.93 -5.31 -1.84
C LEU A 145 3.35 -5.78 -2.17
N SER A 146 3.96 -5.25 -3.23
CA SER A 146 5.34 -5.59 -3.58
C SER A 146 6.34 -5.13 -2.51
N GLY A 147 6.11 -3.93 -1.95
CA GLY A 147 6.89 -3.42 -0.82
C GLY A 147 6.79 -4.33 0.40
N PHE A 148 5.58 -4.75 0.77
CA PHE A 148 5.34 -5.63 1.93
C PHE A 148 5.93 -7.03 1.75
N LEU A 149 5.85 -7.59 0.53
CA LEU A 149 6.50 -8.86 0.21
C LEU A 149 8.02 -8.79 0.38
N LEU A 150 8.63 -7.72 -0.14
CA LEU A 150 10.08 -7.52 -0.03
C LEU A 150 10.52 -7.39 1.44
N THR A 151 9.79 -6.63 2.25
CA THR A 151 10.07 -6.55 3.69
C THR A 151 9.86 -7.86 4.41
N ALA A 152 8.77 -8.57 4.11
CA ALA A 152 8.49 -9.85 4.75
C ALA A 152 9.58 -10.89 4.46
N VAL A 153 10.12 -10.90 3.24
CA VAL A 153 11.27 -11.76 2.87
C VAL A 153 12.56 -11.30 3.54
N TRP A 154 12.73 -9.99 3.77
CA TRP A 154 13.95 -9.44 4.39
C TRP A 154 14.00 -9.59 5.91
N ILE A 155 12.84 -9.55 6.59
CA ILE A 155 12.74 -9.57 8.06
C ILE A 155 12.56 -11.00 8.63
N GLN A 156 12.22 -11.98 7.79
CA GLN A 156 12.19 -13.40 8.16
C GLN A 156 13.58 -13.95 8.53
#